data_AF-A0A2V5ZEC4-F1
#
_entry.id   AF-A0A2V5ZEC4-F1
#
_cell.length_a   1.000
_cell.length_b   1.000
_cell.length_c   1.000
_cell.angle_alpha   90.00
_cell.angle_beta   90.00
_cell.angle_gamma   90.00
#
_symmetry.space_group_name_H-M   'P 1'
#
loop_
_entity.id
_entity.type
_entity.pdbx_description
1 polymer ?
#
loop_
_entity_poly.entity_id
_entity_poly.type
_entity_poly.pdbx_seq_one_letter_code
_entity_poly.pdbx_strand_id
1 'polypeptide(L)'
;MVASGSPENKPKLLERVRDVVRRKQYSIRTEQVYVDWIKRFILYHKKRHPSEMGEEEVAEFLTHLARDRNVAPATQNQALSALLFLYKEVLKQDIGWLQNVERARKPSKLPVVLSHAEMKRVFAHLHGVSKLMAGLLYGSGLRLMECMRLRVHPVR
;
A
#
# COMPACT_ATOMS: atom_id res chain seq x y z
N MET A 1 -36.98 -21.69 -29.92
CA MET A 1 -35.54 -21.98 -29.69
C MET A 1 -34.90 -20.70 -29.20
N VAL A 2 -34.69 -20.59 -27.89
CA VAL A 2 -34.14 -19.40 -27.24
C VAL A 2 -32.62 -19.47 -27.32
N ALA A 3 -32.00 -18.45 -27.94
CA ALA A 3 -30.57 -18.33 -28.03
C ALA A 3 -29.95 -18.16 -26.64
N SER A 4 -29.01 -19.04 -26.34
CA SER A 4 -28.19 -19.13 -25.14
C SER A 4 -27.32 -17.87 -24.96
N GLY A 5 -27.47 -17.20 -23.82
CA GLY A 5 -26.59 -16.12 -23.39
C GLY A 5 -25.16 -16.63 -23.13
N SER A 6 -24.18 -15.95 -23.72
CA SER A 6 -22.75 -16.15 -23.50
C SER A 6 -22.40 -16.06 -21.99
N PRO A 7 -21.43 -16.84 -21.49
CA PRO A 7 -21.01 -16.74 -20.09
C PRO A 7 -20.43 -15.35 -19.83
N GLU A 8 -21.15 -14.54 -19.05
CA GLU A 8 -20.70 -13.24 -18.59
C GLU A 8 -19.30 -13.35 -17.99
N ASN A 9 -18.34 -12.67 -18.60
CA ASN A 9 -16.95 -12.63 -18.19
C ASN A 9 -16.82 -11.84 -16.87
N LYS A 10 -17.15 -12.48 -15.75
CA LYS A 10 -17.03 -11.87 -14.42
C LYS A 10 -15.56 -11.48 -14.21
N PRO A 11 -15.25 -10.20 -13.96
CA PRO A 11 -13.87 -9.75 -13.83
C PRO A 11 -13.18 -10.53 -12.70
N LYS A 12 -11.92 -10.93 -12.95
CA LYS A 12 -11.14 -11.70 -11.98
C LYS A 12 -11.05 -10.92 -10.67
N LEU A 13 -11.02 -11.60 -9.52
CA LEU A 13 -11.04 -10.93 -8.20
C LEU A 13 -10.00 -9.79 -8.10
N LEU A 14 -8.79 -10.01 -8.60
CA LEU A 14 -7.73 -9.00 -8.57
C LEU A 14 -8.00 -7.81 -9.49
N GLU A 15 -8.74 -7.99 -10.59
CA GLU A 15 -9.18 -6.88 -11.44
C GLU A 15 -10.24 -6.06 -10.71
N ARG A 16 -11.21 -6.72 -10.05
CA ARG A 16 -12.19 -6.03 -9.19
C ARG A 16 -11.50 -5.21 -8.09
N VAL A 17 -10.47 -5.76 -7.44
CA VAL A 17 -9.68 -5.03 -6.44
C VAL A 17 -9.07 -3.77 -7.05
N ARG A 18 -8.41 -3.88 -8.22
CA ARG A 18 -7.80 -2.73 -8.91
C ARG A 18 -8.83 -1.68 -9.28
N ASP A 19 -9.99 -2.09 -9.80
CA ASP A 19 -11.06 -1.18 -10.18
C ASP A 19 -11.60 -0.41 -8.98
N VAL A 20 -11.84 -1.06 -7.85
CA VAL A 20 -12.32 -0.40 -6.63
C VAL A 20 -11.25 0.55 -6.07
N VAL A 21 -9.97 0.14 -6.09
CA VAL A 21 -8.83 0.97 -5.69
C VAL A 21 -8.76 2.25 -6.52
N ARG A 22 -8.88 2.14 -7.85
CA ARG A 22 -8.84 3.27 -8.78
C ARG A 22 -10.06 4.17 -8.66
N ARG A 23 -11.25 3.60 -8.51
CA ARG A 23 -12.50 4.36 -8.27
C ARG A 23 -12.41 5.18 -6.98
N LYS A 24 -11.77 4.65 -5.94
CA LYS A 24 -11.50 5.36 -4.68
C LYS A 24 -10.29 6.30 -4.74
N GLN A 25 -9.68 6.48 -5.92
CA GLN A 25 -8.55 7.37 -6.16
C GLN A 25 -7.34 7.13 -5.25
N TYR A 26 -7.14 5.89 -4.80
CA TYR A 26 -5.92 5.55 -4.08
C TYR A 26 -4.73 5.55 -5.03
N SER A 27 -3.54 5.76 -4.45
CA SER A 27 -2.30 5.78 -5.22
C SER A 27 -2.03 4.41 -5.86
N ILE A 28 -1.32 4.41 -7.01
CA ILE A 28 -0.85 3.18 -7.67
C ILE A 28 0.00 2.33 -6.71
N ARG A 29 0.73 2.97 -5.79
CA ARG A 29 1.52 2.26 -4.77
C ARG A 29 0.61 1.48 -3.81
N THR A 30 -0.52 2.07 -3.41
CA THR A 30 -1.54 1.38 -2.60
C THR A 30 -2.15 0.21 -3.37
N GLU A 31 -2.44 0.38 -4.67
CA GLU A 31 -2.93 -0.70 -5.54
C GLU A 31 -1.99 -1.90 -5.54
N GLN A 32 -0.69 -1.66 -5.78
CA GLN A 32 0.32 -2.72 -5.80
C GLN A 32 0.41 -3.45 -4.46
N VAL A 33 0.51 -2.69 -3.36
CA VAL A 33 0.61 -3.26 -2.01
C VAL A 33 -0.61 -4.10 -1.68
N TYR A 34 -1.82 -3.62 -1.98
CA TYR A 34 -3.04 -4.34 -1.67
C TYR A 34 -3.18 -5.62 -2.49
N VAL A 35 -2.96 -5.53 -3.81
CA VAL A 35 -2.98 -6.69 -4.70
C VAL A 35 -1.97 -7.75 -4.27
N ASP A 36 -0.77 -7.35 -3.87
CA ASP A 36 0.27 -8.29 -3.44
C ASP A 36 -0.07 -8.97 -2.11
N TRP A 37 -0.62 -8.25 -1.14
CA TRP A 37 -1.06 -8.86 0.12
C TRP A 37 -2.23 -9.81 -0.08
N ILE A 38 -3.21 -9.43 -0.92
CA ILE A 38 -4.35 -10.29 -1.25
C ILE A 38 -3.88 -11.56 -1.96
N LYS A 39 -2.93 -11.47 -2.89
CA LYS A 39 -2.32 -12.65 -3.53
C LYS A 39 -1.64 -13.56 -2.51
N ARG A 40 -0.85 -13.01 -1.59
CA ARG A 40 -0.15 -13.80 -0.55
C ARG A 40 -1.12 -14.53 0.36
N PHE A 41 -2.21 -13.86 0.75
CA PHE A 41 -3.29 -14.45 1.53
C PHE A 41 -3.95 -15.63 0.80
N ILE A 42 -4.32 -15.43 -0.47
CA ILE A 42 -4.92 -16.49 -1.31
C ILE A 42 -3.95 -17.68 -1.47
N LEU A 43 -2.66 -17.40 -1.68
CA LEU A 43 -1.65 -18.46 -1.83
C LEU A 43 -1.42 -19.23 -0.53
N TYR A 44 -1.42 -18.56 0.62
CA TYR A 44 -1.31 -19.19 1.94
C TYR A 44 -2.47 -20.17 2.15
N HIS A 45 -3.69 -19.77 1.80
CA HIS A 45 -4.89 -20.61 1.87
C HIS A 45 -5.12 -21.51 0.66
N LYS A 46 -4.05 -21.95 0.00
CA LYS A 46 -4.08 -22.94 -1.11
C LYS A 46 -5.02 -22.57 -2.26
N LYS A 47 -5.14 -21.27 -2.58
CA LYS A 47 -6.01 -20.72 -3.62
C LYS A 47 -7.52 -20.85 -3.34
N ARG A 48 -7.92 -21.07 -2.08
CA ARG A 48 -9.32 -20.93 -1.66
C ARG A 48 -9.81 -19.51 -1.97
N HIS A 49 -11.07 -19.37 -2.37
CA HIS A 49 -11.60 -18.07 -2.75
C HIS A 49 -11.89 -17.24 -1.48
N PRO A 50 -11.46 -15.97 -1.39
CA PRO A 50 -11.65 -15.15 -0.19
C PRO A 50 -13.09 -14.97 0.29
N SER A 51 -14.10 -15.19 -0.57
CA SER A 51 -15.51 -15.16 -0.15
C SER A 51 -15.93 -16.36 0.71
N GLU A 52 -15.14 -17.43 0.70
CA GLU A 52 -15.35 -18.67 1.48
C GLU A 52 -14.51 -18.68 2.77
N MET A 53 -13.85 -17.56 3.07
CA MET A 53 -12.93 -17.39 4.17
C MET A 53 -13.34 -16.17 4.97
N GLY A 54 -13.11 -16.20 6.28
CA GLY A 54 -13.57 -15.16 7.20
C GLY A 54 -12.51 -14.75 8.20
N GLU A 55 -12.96 -14.52 9.42
CA GLU A 55 -12.13 -14.05 10.53
C GLU A 55 -10.98 -14.99 10.84
N GLU A 56 -11.27 -16.28 10.93
CA GLU A 56 -10.32 -17.31 11.32
C GLU A 56 -9.13 -17.37 10.34
N GLU A 57 -9.41 -17.41 9.04
CA GLU A 57 -8.37 -17.45 8.02
C GLU A 57 -7.51 -16.17 7.98
N VAL A 58 -8.11 -15.01 8.26
CA VAL A 58 -7.36 -13.76 8.34
C VAL A 58 -6.46 -13.75 9.58
N ALA A 59 -6.98 -14.16 10.74
CA ALA A 59 -6.21 -14.25 11.97
C ALA A 59 -5.05 -15.25 11.86
N GLU A 60 -5.30 -16.40 11.24
CA GLU A 60 -4.28 -17.42 10.97
C GLU A 60 -3.16 -16.86 10.08
N PHE A 61 -3.53 -16.21 8.97
CA PHE A 61 -2.55 -15.62 8.06
C PHE A 61 -1.71 -14.52 8.73
N LEU A 62 -2.34 -13.63 9.51
CA LEU A 62 -1.62 -12.57 10.23
C LEU A 62 -0.70 -13.14 11.32
N THR A 63 -1.10 -14.25 11.95
CA THR A 63 -0.28 -14.97 12.93
C THR A 63 0.92 -15.62 12.26
N HIS A 64 0.73 -16.27 11.11
CA HIS A 64 1.82 -16.81 10.29
C HIS A 64 2.83 -15.73 9.90
N LEU A 65 2.35 -14.54 9.51
CA LEU A 65 3.24 -13.41 9.19
C LEU A 65 4.08 -12.97 10.39
N ALA A 66 3.48 -12.89 11.58
CA ALA A 66 4.19 -12.48 12.80
C ALA A 66 5.18 -13.54 13.29
N ARG A 67 4.77 -14.81 13.29
CA ARG A 67 5.53 -15.91 13.89
C ARG A 67 6.58 -16.48 12.94
N ASP A 68 6.17 -16.87 11.73
CA ASP A 68 7.02 -17.66 10.84
C ASP A 68 7.82 -16.78 9.88
N ARG A 69 7.26 -15.62 9.52
CA ARG A 69 7.92 -14.64 8.65
C ARG A 69 8.58 -13.51 9.41
N ASN A 70 8.40 -13.45 10.73
CA ASN A 70 8.94 -12.44 11.65
C ASN A 70 8.83 -11.02 11.08
N VAL A 71 7.67 -10.68 10.49
CA VAL A 71 7.51 -9.39 9.82
C VAL A 71 7.40 -8.27 10.86
N ALA A 72 7.94 -7.10 10.52
CA ALA A 72 7.76 -5.92 11.36
C ALA A 72 6.26 -5.59 11.55
N PRO A 73 5.84 -5.03 12.71
CA PRO A 73 4.44 -4.68 12.97
C PRO A 73 3.81 -3.79 11.90
N ALA A 74 4.59 -2.85 11.35
CA ALA A 74 4.12 -1.97 10.27
C ALA A 74 3.80 -2.73 8.96
N THR A 75 4.45 -3.86 8.72
CA THR A 75 4.22 -4.74 7.57
C THR A 75 2.96 -5.56 7.79
N GLN A 76 2.76 -6.09 8.99
CA GLN A 76 1.52 -6.80 9.38
C GLN A 76 0.30 -5.87 9.26
N ASN A 77 0.42 -4.61 9.70
CA ASN A 77 -0.66 -3.61 9.58
C ASN A 77 -1.00 -3.30 8.11
N GLN A 78 -0.04 -3.35 7.19
CA GLN A 78 -0.32 -3.20 5.75
C GLN A 78 -1.08 -4.41 5.20
N ALA A 79 -0.69 -5.63 5.59
CA ALA A 79 -1.40 -6.85 5.23
C ALA A 79 -2.85 -6.80 5.74
N LEU A 80 -3.03 -6.48 7.02
CA LEU A 80 -4.33 -6.26 7.64
C LEU A 80 -5.15 -5.24 6.86
N SER A 81 -4.61 -4.04 6.61
CA SER A 81 -5.33 -2.99 5.87
C SER A 81 -5.80 -3.43 4.47
N ALA A 82 -4.99 -4.23 3.77
CA ALA A 82 -5.33 -4.78 2.46
C ALA A 82 -6.49 -5.79 2.55
N LEU A 83 -6.49 -6.65 3.58
CA LEU A 83 -7.56 -7.63 3.81
C LEU A 83 -8.85 -6.95 4.25
N LEU A 84 -8.78 -5.98 5.17
CA LEU A 84 -9.94 -5.16 5.54
C LEU A 84 -10.57 -4.49 4.32
N PHE A 85 -9.74 -3.94 3.42
CA PHE A 85 -10.20 -3.36 2.17
C PHE A 85 -10.85 -4.40 1.26
N LEU A 86 -10.26 -5.58 1.09
CA LEU A 86 -10.84 -6.66 0.27
C LEU A 86 -12.26 -7.00 0.74
N TYR A 87 -12.44 -7.27 2.02
CA TYR A 87 -13.74 -7.70 2.54
C TYR A 87 -14.78 -6.57 2.57
N LYS A 88 -14.40 -5.38 3.07
CA LYS A 88 -15.32 -4.24 3.20
C LYS A 88 -15.66 -3.59 1.86
N GLU A 89 -14.70 -3.44 0.97
CA GLU A 89 -14.85 -2.63 -0.24
C GLU A 89 -15.10 -3.44 -1.50
N VAL A 90 -14.52 -4.64 -1.60
CA VAL A 90 -14.59 -5.46 -2.83
C VAL A 90 -15.64 -6.57 -2.70
N LEU A 91 -15.62 -7.32 -1.60
CA LEU A 91 -16.53 -8.44 -1.36
C LEU A 91 -17.85 -8.02 -0.70
N LYS A 92 -17.88 -6.85 -0.03
CA LYS A 92 -19.04 -6.34 0.71
C LYS A 92 -19.54 -7.34 1.75
N GLN A 93 -18.62 -8.09 2.36
CA GLN A 93 -18.87 -9.02 3.45
C GLN A 93 -18.46 -8.38 4.76
N ASP A 94 -19.32 -8.51 5.77
CA ASP A 94 -18.94 -8.16 7.15
C ASP A 94 -18.18 -9.33 7.75
N ILE A 95 -17.06 -9.02 8.39
CA ILE A 95 -16.32 -10.01 9.20
C ILE A 95 -16.44 -9.50 10.63
N GLY A 96 -16.90 -10.32 11.58
CA GLY A 96 -17.37 -9.86 12.90
C GLY A 96 -16.45 -8.89 13.64
N TRP A 97 -15.13 -9.10 13.60
CA TRP A 97 -14.12 -8.23 14.21
C TRP A 97 -13.75 -6.97 13.40
N LEU A 98 -14.14 -6.86 12.12
CA LEU A 98 -13.74 -5.81 11.19
C LEU A 98 -14.21 -4.42 11.62
N GLN A 99 -15.29 -4.37 12.41
CA GLN A 99 -15.82 -3.16 13.01
C GLN A 99 -14.97 -2.67 14.21
N ASN A 100 -14.24 -3.58 14.88
CA ASN A 100 -13.50 -3.31 16.11
C ASN A 100 -12.00 -3.09 15.90
N VAL A 101 -11.50 -3.21 14.67
CA VAL A 101 -10.10 -2.90 14.36
C VAL A 101 -9.91 -1.39 14.33
N GLU A 102 -9.66 -0.81 15.49
CA GLU A 102 -9.07 0.52 15.57
C GLU A 102 -7.72 0.49 14.84
N ARG A 103 -7.59 1.33 13.82
CA ARG A 103 -6.32 1.48 13.10
C ARG A 103 -5.25 1.90 14.10
N ALA A 104 -4.32 1.01 14.39
CA ALA A 104 -3.16 1.33 15.21
C ALA A 104 -2.46 2.59 14.64
N ARG A 105 -2.50 3.68 15.41
CA ARG A 105 -1.80 4.92 15.05
C ARG A 105 -0.32 4.61 15.01
N LYS A 106 0.28 4.72 13.83
CA LYS A 106 1.71 4.54 13.64
C LYS A 106 2.44 5.57 14.52
N PRO A 107 3.36 5.15 15.42
CA PRO A 107 4.17 6.10 16.16
C PRO A 107 4.91 6.98 15.15
N SER A 108 4.78 8.31 15.25
CA SER A 108 5.58 9.19 14.42
C SER A 108 7.03 9.05 14.88
N LYS A 109 7.91 8.51 14.03
CA LYS A 109 9.34 8.58 14.30
C LYS A 109 9.71 10.06 14.38
N LEU A 110 10.34 10.46 15.48
CA LEU A 110 10.93 11.79 15.56
C LEU A 110 11.94 11.92 14.41
N PRO A 111 11.83 12.98 13.58
CA PRO A 111 12.75 13.17 12.48
C PRO A 111 14.16 13.37 13.04
N VAL A 112 15.09 12.51 12.65
CA VAL A 112 16.52 12.74 12.89
C VAL A 112 16.95 13.81 11.89
N VAL A 113 17.33 14.97 12.41
CA VAL A 113 17.79 16.10 11.60
C VAL A 113 19.31 16.15 11.57
N LEU A 114 19.89 16.37 10.39
CA LEU A 114 21.32 16.62 10.25
C LEU A 114 21.65 18.04 10.67
N SER A 115 22.76 18.22 11.37
CA SER A 115 23.33 19.53 11.67
C SER A 115 23.83 20.22 10.39
N HIS A 116 24.00 21.55 10.46
CA HIS A 116 24.58 22.32 9.37
C HIS A 116 25.98 21.82 8.96
N ALA A 117 26.79 21.36 9.92
CA ALA A 117 28.12 20.82 9.65
C ALA A 117 28.07 19.48 8.90
N GLU A 118 27.15 18.59 9.27
CA GLU A 118 26.92 17.33 8.56
C GLU A 118 26.42 17.58 7.14
N MET A 119 25.49 18.51 6.96
CA MET A 119 24.99 18.87 5.63
C MET A 119 26.12 19.43 4.75
N LYS A 120 26.99 20.30 5.27
CA LYS A 120 28.17 20.76 4.51
C LYS A 120 29.06 19.61 4.05
N ARG A 121 29.30 18.60 4.90
CA ARG A 121 30.08 17.41 4.54
C ARG A 121 29.39 16.58 3.46
N VAL A 122 28.08 16.39 3.53
CA VAL A 122 27.31 15.68 2.49
C VAL A 122 27.40 16.43 1.16
N PHE A 123 27.14 17.74 1.15
CA PHE A 123 27.19 18.56 -0.07
C PHE A 123 28.58 18.66 -0.71
N ALA A 124 29.65 18.49 0.06
CA ALA A 124 31.02 18.45 -0.46
C ALA A 124 31.26 17.22 -1.38
N HIS A 125 30.51 16.13 -1.19
CA HIS A 125 30.64 14.89 -1.95
C HIS A 125 29.56 14.73 -3.04
N LEU A 126 28.63 15.67 -3.15
CA LEU A 126 27.57 15.65 -4.17
C LEU A 126 27.97 16.50 -5.38
N HIS A 127 27.67 15.98 -6.57
CA HIS A 127 27.95 16.65 -7.84
C HIS A 127 26.73 16.64 -8.77
N GLY A 128 26.72 17.54 -9.75
CA GLY A 128 25.71 17.61 -10.81
C GLY A 128 24.27 17.66 -10.29
N VAL A 129 23.40 16.85 -10.91
CA VAL A 129 21.95 16.81 -10.63
C VAL A 129 21.66 16.43 -9.17
N SER A 130 22.42 15.50 -8.59
CA SER A 130 22.22 15.07 -7.20
C SER A 130 22.47 16.20 -6.20
N LYS A 131 23.45 17.08 -6.48
CA LYS A 131 23.71 18.28 -5.66
C LYS A 131 22.57 19.28 -5.76
N LEU A 132 22.05 19.52 -6.97
CA LEU A 132 20.90 20.40 -7.19
C LEU A 132 19.65 19.87 -6.48
N MET A 133 19.34 18.58 -6.63
CA MET A 133 18.21 17.94 -5.98
C MET A 133 18.33 18.02 -4.44
N ALA A 134 19.50 17.71 -3.89
CA ALA A 134 19.74 17.86 -2.45
C ALA A 134 19.57 19.31 -1.99
N GLY A 135 20.01 20.28 -2.81
CA GLY A 135 19.81 21.72 -2.58
C GLY A 135 18.33 22.11 -2.51
N LEU A 136 17.52 21.63 -3.46
CA LEU A 136 16.08 21.88 -3.48
C LEU A 136 15.39 21.25 -2.28
N LEU A 137 15.67 19.97 -1.99
CA LEU A 137 15.09 19.26 -0.84
C LEU A 137 15.42 19.97 0.49
N TYR A 138 16.68 20.35 0.68
CA TYR A 138 17.13 21.01 1.92
C TYR A 138 16.64 22.46 2.02
N GLY A 139 16.79 23.25 0.96
CA GLY A 139 16.54 24.69 0.97
C GLY A 139 15.06 25.09 0.92
N SER A 140 14.20 24.22 0.39
CA SER A 140 12.75 24.51 0.27
C SER A 140 11.86 23.52 1.04
N GLY A 141 12.45 22.52 1.71
CA GLY A 141 11.71 21.53 2.49
C GLY A 141 10.85 20.58 1.67
N LEU A 142 11.09 20.49 0.35
CA LEU A 142 10.33 19.60 -0.53
C LEU A 142 10.51 18.14 -0.12
N ARG A 143 9.43 17.36 -0.26
CA ARG A 143 9.49 15.90 -0.19
C ARG A 143 10.15 15.36 -1.45
N LEU A 144 10.78 14.19 -1.35
CA LEU A 144 11.45 13.54 -2.48
C LEU A 144 10.58 13.49 -3.74
N MET A 145 9.31 13.07 -3.59
CA MET A 145 8.39 12.96 -4.72
C MET A 145 7.93 14.30 -5.28
N GLU A 146 7.98 15.38 -4.50
CA GLU A 146 7.68 16.74 -4.98
C GLU A 146 8.85 17.23 -5.82
N CYS A 147 10.08 17.07 -5.34
CA CYS A 147 11.30 17.38 -6.10
C CYS A 147 11.36 16.60 -7.41
N MET A 148 11.03 15.30 -7.40
CA MET A 148 11.00 14.46 -8.61
C MET A 148 9.90 14.82 -9.61
N ARG A 149 8.85 15.54 -9.17
CA ARG A 149 7.69 15.92 -10.01
C ARG A 149 7.66 17.41 -10.32
N LEU A 150 8.72 18.15 -9.98
CA LEU A 150 8.86 19.56 -10.35
C LEU A 150 8.74 19.70 -11.87
N ARG A 151 7.90 20.66 -12.29
CA ARG A 151 7.72 21.02 -13.69
C ARG A 151 8.02 22.49 -13.84
N VAL A 152 8.75 22.85 -14.89
CA VAL A 152 8.93 24.24 -15.27
C VAL A 152 7.58 24.76 -15.74
N HIS A 153 7.03 25.73 -15.03
CA HIS A 153 5.86 26.46 -15.53
C HIS A 153 6.37 27.46 -16.58
N PRO A 154 5.93 27.40 -17.85
CA PRO A 154 6.28 28.43 -18.81
C PRO A 154 5.61 29.73 -18.35
N VAL A 155 6.43 30.71 -17.97
CA VAL A 155 5.98 32.08 -17.76
C VAL A 155 5.67 32.64 -19.15
N ARG A 156 4.43 33.11 -19.36
CA ARG A 156 4.03 33.85 -20.56
C ARG A 156 4.51 35.29 -20.47
#